data_AF-A0A8K0G3G3-F1
#
_entry.id   AF-A0A8K0G3G3-F1
#
_cell.length_a   1.000
_cell.length_b   1.000
_cell.length_c   1.000
_cell.angle_alpha   90.00
_cell.angle_beta   90.00
_cell.angle_gamma   90.00
#
_symmetry.space_group_name_H-M   'P 1'
#
loop_
_entity.id
_entity.type
_entity.pdbx_description
1 polymer ?
#
loop_
_entity_poly.entity_id
_entity_poly.type
_entity_poly.pdbx_seq_one_letter_code
_entity_poly.pdbx_strand_id
1 'polypeptide(L)'
;YNENVIEKYGNNHKQLKYAKEILESFFTYINAYEGSFSPYNVSAESYYEECEGNQAIFWKNGGYQTILDILMKKYPNPKEQLPIEKNILTNKEVTKIIWNNKNDSHNVVIECSDKSVYNADHVIFTPSLGVLKASSQDLFDPLLPKEKVNAISKLGFEAVSKIFLHFPKRWWANTGFTNLVPVWAEEDKQTLLKEFPHGPIKDGKSWLLNTMGFFIVNENNPN
;
A
#
# COMPACT_ATOMS: atom_id res chain seq x y z
N TYR A 1 -11.83 -12.18 20.53
CA TYR A 1 -12.33 -12.89 19.34
C TYR A 1 -12.47 -14.40 19.57
N ASN A 2 -11.41 -15.11 19.96
CA ASN A 2 -11.49 -16.56 20.18
C ASN A 2 -12.48 -17.00 21.26
N GLU A 3 -12.61 -16.25 22.35
CA GLU A 3 -13.58 -16.54 23.43
C GLU A 3 -15.02 -16.56 22.91
N ASN A 4 -15.45 -15.51 22.19
CA ASN A 4 -16.80 -15.45 21.60
C ASN A 4 -17.06 -16.59 20.59
N VAL A 5 -16.05 -16.99 19.81
CA VAL A 5 -16.16 -18.11 18.86
C VAL A 5 -16.32 -19.44 19.60
N ILE A 6 -15.55 -19.64 20.68
CA ILE A 6 -15.64 -20.81 21.54
C ILE A 6 -16.99 -20.85 22.27
N GLU A 7 -17.46 -19.73 22.81
CA GLU A 7 -18.76 -19.64 23.48
C GLU A 7 -19.90 -20.04 22.54
N LYS A 8 -19.88 -19.53 21.29
CA LYS A 8 -20.95 -19.76 20.33
C LYS A 8 -20.92 -21.14 19.68
N TYR A 9 -19.74 -21.66 19.35
CA TYR A 9 -19.58 -22.87 18.54
C TYR A 9 -18.86 -24.01 19.24
N GLY A 10 -18.44 -23.84 20.50
CA GLY A 10 -17.63 -24.80 21.25
C GLY A 10 -18.26 -26.19 21.41
N ASN A 11 -19.59 -26.25 21.42
CA ASN A 11 -20.34 -27.51 21.54
C ASN A 11 -20.38 -28.33 20.24
N ASN A 12 -19.94 -27.77 19.10
CA ASN A 12 -19.88 -28.46 17.82
C ASN A 12 -18.49 -28.34 17.21
N HIS A 13 -17.70 -29.40 17.31
CA HIS A 13 -16.32 -29.43 16.85
C HIS A 13 -16.16 -29.01 15.38
N LYS A 14 -17.08 -29.42 14.50
CA LYS A 14 -17.03 -29.08 13.07
C LYS A 14 -17.28 -27.59 12.84
N GLN A 15 -18.29 -27.03 13.51
CA GLN A 15 -18.59 -25.59 13.41
C GLN A 15 -17.49 -24.74 14.03
N LEU A 16 -16.93 -25.16 15.17
CA LEU A 16 -15.80 -24.49 15.80
C LEU A 16 -14.58 -24.44 14.88
N LYS A 17 -14.27 -25.55 14.19
CA LYS A 17 -13.18 -25.63 13.21
C LYS A 17 -13.37 -24.59 12.10
N TYR A 18 -14.51 -24.62 11.40
CA TYR A 18 -14.78 -23.68 10.32
C TYR A 18 -14.83 -22.22 10.79
N ALA A 19 -15.38 -21.96 11.97
CA ALA A 19 -15.43 -20.60 12.52
C ALA A 19 -14.02 -20.03 12.74
N LYS A 20 -13.05 -20.85 13.18
CA LYS A 20 -11.66 -20.43 13.33
C LYS A 20 -10.99 -20.18 11.99
N GLU A 21 -11.13 -21.08 11.03
CA GLU A 21 -10.54 -20.95 9.69
C GLU A 21 -11.06 -19.70 8.96
N ILE A 22 -12.38 -19.46 9.05
CA ILE A 22 -13.01 -18.26 8.51
C ILE A 22 -12.52 -17.00 9.24
N LEU A 23 -12.43 -17.03 10.58
CA LEU A 23 -11.95 -15.88 11.36
C LEU A 23 -10.53 -15.46 10.94
N GLU A 24 -9.64 -16.41 10.68
CA GLU A 24 -8.31 -16.09 10.18
C GLU A 24 -8.34 -15.43 8.80
N SER A 25 -9.20 -15.91 7.90
CA SER A 25 -9.39 -15.26 6.59
C SER A 25 -9.88 -13.81 6.71
N PHE A 26 -10.71 -13.51 7.72
CA PHE A 26 -11.13 -12.14 8.03
C PHE A 26 -9.96 -11.27 8.50
N PHE A 27 -9.03 -11.80 9.29
CA PHE A 27 -7.82 -11.05 9.65
C PHE A 27 -6.92 -10.77 8.45
N THR A 28 -6.77 -11.73 7.53
CA THR A 28 -6.05 -11.50 6.27
C THR A 28 -6.73 -10.42 5.43
N TYR A 29 -8.07 -10.40 5.38
CA TYR A 29 -8.83 -9.36 4.71
C TYR A 29 -8.61 -7.98 5.33
N ILE A 30 -8.72 -7.85 6.66
CA ILE A 30 -8.48 -6.60 7.38
C ILE A 30 -7.06 -6.09 7.10
N ASN A 31 -6.06 -6.97 7.22
CA ASN A 31 -4.66 -6.64 6.94
C ASN A 31 -4.46 -6.07 5.54
N ALA A 32 -5.03 -6.73 4.52
CA ALA A 32 -4.88 -6.27 3.15
C ALA A 32 -5.67 -4.97 2.86
N TYR A 33 -6.82 -4.77 3.51
CA TYR A 33 -7.62 -3.55 3.37
C TYR A 33 -6.94 -2.34 4.03
N GLU A 34 -6.42 -2.53 5.24
CA GLU A 34 -5.74 -1.48 6.03
C GLU A 34 -4.26 -1.31 5.64
N GLY A 35 -3.73 -2.18 4.78
CA GLY A 35 -2.30 -2.18 4.42
C GLY A 35 -1.39 -2.52 5.59
N SER A 36 -1.85 -3.39 6.49
CA SER A 36 -1.19 -3.83 7.71
C SER A 36 -0.70 -5.28 7.62
N PHE A 37 0.36 -5.63 8.33
CA PHE A 37 0.87 -6.99 8.51
C PHE A 37 0.21 -7.71 9.69
N SER A 38 -0.51 -6.98 10.54
CA SER A 38 -1.17 -7.53 11.72
C SER A 38 -2.45 -6.75 12.06
N PRO A 39 -3.57 -7.42 12.39
CA PRO A 39 -4.78 -6.71 12.78
C PRO A 39 -4.58 -5.93 14.09
N TYR A 40 -3.54 -6.24 14.85
CA TYR A 40 -3.18 -5.54 16.09
C TYR A 40 -2.42 -4.22 15.86
N ASN A 41 -1.95 -3.95 14.63
CA ASN A 41 -1.33 -2.68 14.26
C ASN A 41 -2.36 -1.65 13.76
N VAL A 42 -3.61 -2.08 13.56
CA VAL A 42 -4.70 -1.24 13.06
C VAL A 42 -5.34 -0.51 14.25
N SER A 43 -5.66 0.77 14.05
CA SER A 43 -6.40 1.54 15.05
C SER A 43 -7.83 1.01 15.18
N ALA A 44 -8.32 0.87 16.41
CA ALA A 44 -9.70 0.49 16.66
C ALA A 44 -10.70 1.60 16.25
N GLU A 45 -10.24 2.85 16.21
CA GLU A 45 -11.01 4.01 15.77
C GLU A 45 -10.47 4.52 14.43
N SER A 46 -11.38 4.90 13.53
CA SER A 46 -11.05 5.51 12.25
C SER A 46 -11.83 6.81 12.09
N TYR A 47 -11.14 7.83 11.56
CA TYR A 47 -11.75 9.09 11.12
C TYR A 47 -12.12 9.05 9.63
N TYR A 48 -12.11 7.85 9.02
CA TYR A 48 -12.49 7.67 7.63
C TYR A 48 -13.99 7.93 7.44
N GLU A 49 -14.31 8.74 6.43
CA GLU A 49 -15.67 8.97 5.96
C GLU A 49 -15.78 8.41 4.54
N GLU A 50 -16.73 7.50 4.33
CA GLU A 50 -16.96 6.91 3.01
C GLU A 50 -17.54 7.96 2.07
N CYS A 51 -16.92 8.10 0.90
CA CYS A 51 -17.44 8.98 -0.14
C CYS A 51 -18.77 8.46 -0.69
N GLU A 52 -19.67 9.36 -1.09
CA GLU A 52 -20.90 8.97 -1.76
C GLU A 52 -20.63 8.22 -3.08
N GLY A 53 -21.60 7.42 -3.53
CA GLY A 53 -21.54 6.72 -4.80
C GLY A 53 -20.84 5.36 -4.75
N ASN A 54 -20.62 4.77 -5.92
CA ASN A 54 -19.99 3.45 -6.03
C ASN A 54 -18.46 3.59 -6.00
N GLN A 55 -17.83 3.04 -4.95
CA GLN A 55 -16.37 3.06 -4.79
C GLN A 55 -15.64 2.02 -5.67
N ALA A 56 -16.35 1.03 -6.20
CA ALA A 56 -15.81 0.01 -7.10
C ALA A 56 -15.90 0.42 -8.59
N ILE A 57 -15.55 1.67 -8.89
CA ILE A 57 -15.50 2.19 -10.25
C ILE A 57 -14.09 2.06 -10.83
N PHE A 58 -14.04 1.70 -12.11
CA PHE A 58 -12.79 1.62 -12.86
C PHE A 58 -12.72 2.78 -13.85
N TRP A 59 -11.54 3.36 -14.00
CA TRP A 59 -11.31 4.32 -15.07
C TRP A 59 -11.43 3.60 -16.41
N LYS A 60 -12.19 4.19 -17.36
CA LYS A 60 -12.64 3.50 -18.58
C LYS A 60 -11.50 2.79 -19.32
N ASN A 61 -10.39 3.51 -19.54
CA ASN A 61 -9.18 3.04 -20.23
C ASN A 61 -7.93 3.71 -19.59
N GLY A 62 -6.76 3.08 -19.64
CA GLY A 62 -5.48 3.72 -19.29
C GLY A 62 -5.17 3.81 -17.79
N GLY A 63 -6.02 3.27 -16.93
CA GLY A 63 -5.79 3.19 -15.48
C GLY A 63 -5.62 4.55 -14.80
N TYR A 64 -5.09 4.55 -13.57
CA TYR A 64 -4.95 5.77 -12.75
C TYR A 64 -3.93 6.78 -13.29
N GLN A 65 -3.01 6.37 -14.18
CA GLN A 65 -2.10 7.30 -14.84
C GLN A 65 -2.85 8.37 -15.63
N THR A 66 -4.03 8.04 -16.16
CA THR A 66 -4.89 8.98 -16.89
C THR A 66 -5.26 10.21 -16.06
N ILE A 67 -5.36 10.09 -14.73
CA ILE A 67 -5.64 11.24 -13.85
C ILE A 67 -4.47 12.24 -13.93
N LEU A 68 -3.23 11.75 -13.90
CA LEU A 68 -2.06 12.60 -14.06
C LEU A 68 -2.02 13.24 -15.45
N ASP A 69 -2.34 12.47 -16.50
CA ASP A 69 -2.40 13.01 -17.87
C ASP A 69 -3.44 14.13 -18.02
N ILE A 70 -4.58 14.03 -17.32
CA ILE A 70 -5.60 15.09 -17.27
C ILE A 70 -5.07 16.31 -16.52
N LEU A 71 -4.49 16.13 -15.32
CA LEU A 71 -3.94 17.24 -14.52
C LEU A 71 -2.82 17.99 -15.26
N MET A 72 -2.03 17.27 -16.05
CA MET A 72 -0.96 17.83 -16.88
C MET A 72 -1.44 18.40 -18.22
N LYS A 73 -2.76 18.36 -18.50
CA LYS A 73 -3.38 18.73 -19.79
C LYS A 73 -2.83 17.96 -21.01
N LYS A 74 -2.27 16.78 -20.78
CA LYS A 74 -1.83 15.88 -21.86
C LYS A 74 -3.01 15.15 -22.51
N TYR A 75 -4.07 14.91 -21.75
CA TYR A 75 -5.34 14.39 -22.26
C TYR A 75 -6.43 15.48 -22.20
N PRO A 76 -7.30 15.60 -23.23
CA PRO A 76 -7.38 14.78 -24.44
C PRO A 76 -6.43 15.21 -25.56
N ASN A 77 -5.83 16.39 -25.47
CA ASN A 77 -4.97 16.95 -26.52
C ASN A 77 -3.52 17.09 -26.03
N PRO A 78 -2.60 16.19 -26.42
CA PRO A 78 -1.20 16.25 -25.99
C PRO A 78 -0.49 17.56 -26.37
N LYS A 79 -1.01 18.31 -27.36
CA LYS A 79 -0.45 19.61 -27.76
C LYS A 79 -0.71 20.71 -26.74
N GLU A 80 -1.67 20.52 -25.83
CA GLU A 80 -2.02 21.47 -24.75
C GLU A 80 -1.32 21.13 -23.42
N GLN A 81 -0.44 20.12 -23.42
CA GLN A 81 0.29 19.70 -22.24
C GLN A 81 1.05 20.86 -21.59
N LEU A 82 0.92 20.97 -20.27
CA LEU A 82 1.64 21.99 -19.50
C LEU A 82 3.16 21.72 -19.58
N PRO A 83 4.00 22.75 -19.76
CA PRO A 83 5.45 22.59 -19.92
C PRO A 83 6.15 22.40 -18.55
N ILE A 84 5.64 21.48 -17.72
CA ILE A 84 6.16 21.20 -16.38
C ILE A 84 7.24 20.12 -16.38
N GLU A 85 7.31 19.27 -17.41
CA GLU A 85 8.27 18.15 -17.48
C GLU A 85 9.72 18.63 -17.36
N LYS A 86 10.05 19.79 -17.93
CA LYS A 86 11.38 20.40 -17.81
C LYS A 86 11.79 20.76 -16.37
N ASN A 87 10.81 20.88 -15.47
CA ASN A 87 11.01 21.16 -14.06
C ASN A 87 10.99 19.89 -13.20
N ILE A 88 10.71 18.72 -13.80
CA ILE A 88 10.70 17.42 -13.11
C ILE A 88 12.09 16.80 -13.28
N LEU A 89 12.88 16.80 -12.22
CA LEU A 89 14.22 16.24 -12.24
C LEU A 89 14.22 14.84 -11.62
N THR A 90 14.30 13.81 -12.46
CA THR A 90 14.40 12.40 -12.01
C THR A 90 15.83 12.03 -11.64
N ASN A 91 16.01 10.93 -10.89
CA ASN A 91 17.32 10.49 -10.37
C ASN A 91 18.00 11.52 -9.46
N LYS A 92 17.20 12.40 -8.85
CA LYS A 92 17.63 13.39 -7.85
C LYS A 92 17.14 12.97 -6.47
N GLU A 93 17.77 11.94 -5.92
CA GLU A 93 17.46 11.51 -4.55
C GLU A 93 17.96 12.58 -3.57
N VAL A 94 17.03 13.17 -2.82
CA VAL A 94 17.34 14.16 -1.78
C VAL A 94 17.91 13.46 -0.55
N THR A 95 19.11 13.84 -0.15
CA THR A 95 19.83 13.26 0.99
C THR A 95 19.89 14.20 2.19
N LYS A 96 19.76 15.52 1.97
CA LYS A 96 19.76 16.52 3.03
C LYS A 96 18.86 17.71 2.68
N ILE A 97 18.14 18.20 3.67
CA ILE A 97 17.32 19.41 3.62
C ILE A 97 17.76 20.31 4.77
N ILE A 98 18.57 21.31 4.45
CA ILE A 98 19.01 22.33 5.40
C ILE A 98 17.97 23.46 5.34
N TRP A 99 17.16 23.62 6.37
CA TRP A 99 16.07 24.59 6.43
C TRP A 99 16.29 25.57 7.58
N ASN A 100 15.60 26.72 7.55
CA ASN A 100 15.84 27.82 8.50
C ASN A 100 17.29 28.34 8.47
N ASN A 101 17.94 28.32 7.30
CA ASN A 101 19.29 28.85 7.17
C ASN A 101 19.26 30.39 7.20
N LYS A 102 19.37 30.98 8.40
CA LYS A 102 19.35 32.44 8.61
C LYS A 102 20.58 33.17 8.05
N ASN A 103 21.61 32.44 7.65
CA ASN A 103 22.88 32.99 7.18
C ASN A 103 22.99 33.01 5.65
N ASP A 104 21.99 32.50 4.92
CA ASP A 104 21.96 32.49 3.46
C ASP A 104 20.84 33.40 2.94
N SER A 105 21.04 33.90 1.73
CA SER A 105 20.04 34.58 0.90
C SER A 105 18.77 33.74 0.69
N HIS A 106 18.88 32.42 0.68
CA HIS A 106 17.77 31.49 0.54
C HIS A 106 17.59 30.69 1.84
N ASN A 107 16.35 30.57 2.31
CA ASN A 107 16.06 29.95 3.61
C ASN A 107 16.23 28.43 3.64
N VAL A 108 16.33 27.77 2.47
CA VAL A 108 16.44 26.32 2.33
C VAL A 108 17.48 25.92 1.29
N VAL A 109 18.32 24.94 1.65
CA VAL A 109 19.30 24.28 0.79
C VAL A 109 18.98 22.78 0.74
N ILE A 110 18.95 22.21 -0.46
CA ILE A 110 18.64 20.81 -0.72
C ILE A 110 19.87 20.16 -1.34
N GLU A 111 20.38 19.10 -0.72
CA GLU A 111 21.47 18.30 -1.26
C GLU A 111 20.95 16.96 -1.77
N CYS A 112 21.47 16.54 -2.92
CA CYS A 112 21.13 15.27 -3.55
C CYS A 112 22.31 14.29 -3.52
N SER A 113 22.01 12.99 -3.66
CA SER A 113 23.01 11.91 -3.66
C SER A 113 24.05 12.02 -4.78
N ASP A 114 23.70 12.70 -5.88
CA ASP A 114 24.60 12.99 -7.00
C ASP A 114 25.45 14.26 -6.80
N LYS A 115 25.46 14.81 -5.57
CA LYS A 115 26.16 16.04 -5.16
C LYS A 115 25.59 17.34 -5.76
N SER A 116 24.44 17.28 -6.45
CA SER A 116 23.75 18.51 -6.83
C SER A 116 23.13 19.21 -5.63
N VAL A 117 23.12 20.55 -5.67
CA VAL A 117 22.61 21.42 -4.62
C VAL A 117 21.59 22.38 -5.21
N TYR A 118 20.46 22.54 -4.53
CA TYR A 118 19.39 23.45 -4.93
C TYR A 118 19.06 24.40 -3.79
N ASN A 119 18.95 25.69 -4.11
CA ASN A 119 18.55 26.73 -3.16
C ASN A 119 17.10 27.13 -3.42
N ALA A 120 16.32 27.35 -2.34
CA ALA A 120 14.94 27.76 -2.43
C ALA A 120 14.51 28.60 -1.22
N ASP A 121 13.53 29.49 -1.42
CA ASP A 121 12.93 30.23 -0.31
C ASP A 121 12.01 29.35 0.53
N HIS A 122 11.33 28.40 -0.12
CA HIS A 122 10.37 27.48 0.49
C HIS A 122 10.43 26.10 -0.20
N VAL A 123 10.12 25.05 0.56
CA VAL A 123 10.05 23.67 0.06
C VAL A 123 8.73 23.03 0.46
N ILE A 124 8.02 22.47 -0.51
CA ILE A 124 6.94 21.51 -0.28
C ILE A 124 7.55 20.12 -0.37
N PHE A 125 7.49 19.39 0.74
CA PHE A 125 8.09 18.06 0.84
C PHE A 125 7.01 16.99 0.94
N THR A 126 6.94 16.11 -0.07
CA THR A 126 5.90 15.06 -0.19
C THR A 126 6.51 13.64 -0.21
N PRO A 127 7.32 13.25 0.79
CA PRO A 127 7.85 11.90 0.88
C PRO A 127 6.74 10.91 1.25
N SER A 128 6.98 9.61 1.05
CA SER A 128 6.19 8.61 1.75
C SER A 128 6.51 8.63 3.26
N LEU A 129 5.56 8.21 4.08
CA LEU A 129 5.79 8.07 5.53
C LEU A 129 6.90 7.04 5.82
N GLY A 130 7.05 6.00 5.00
CA GLY A 130 8.16 5.04 5.11
C GLY A 130 9.54 5.69 4.96
N VAL A 131 9.71 6.63 4.02
CA VAL A 131 10.96 7.40 3.87
C VAL A 131 11.20 8.24 5.12
N LEU A 132 10.19 8.95 5.62
CA LEU A 132 10.31 9.74 6.85
C LEU A 132 10.70 8.88 8.06
N LYS A 133 10.09 7.70 8.22
CA LYS A 133 10.46 6.76 9.30
C LYS A 133 11.92 6.29 9.18
N ALA A 134 12.40 6.05 7.97
CA ALA A 134 13.75 5.56 7.72
C ALA A 134 14.84 6.63 7.88
N SER A 135 14.58 7.87 7.47
CA SER A 135 15.65 8.87 7.30
C SER A 135 15.40 10.23 7.95
N SER A 136 14.25 10.48 8.58
CA SER A 136 13.93 11.82 9.13
C SER A 136 14.93 12.36 10.16
N GLN A 137 15.70 11.50 10.83
CA GLN A 137 16.73 11.93 11.78
C GLN A 137 17.95 12.53 11.10
N ASP A 138 18.28 12.08 9.89
CA ASP A 138 19.47 12.52 9.17
C ASP A 138 19.12 13.48 8.01
N LEU A 139 17.90 13.37 7.48
CA LEU A 139 17.44 14.09 6.29
C LEU A 139 17.29 15.60 6.53
N PHE A 140 16.97 16.04 7.75
CA PHE A 140 16.71 17.45 8.05
C PHE A 140 17.79 18.06 8.91
N ASP A 141 18.16 19.31 8.60
CA ASP A 141 19.01 20.14 9.44
C ASP A 141 18.45 21.58 9.52
N PRO A 142 18.03 22.07 10.69
CA PRO A 142 18.00 21.37 11.97
C PRO A 142 17.00 20.20 11.96
N LEU A 143 17.01 19.38 13.01
CA LEU A 143 16.02 18.33 13.18
C LEU A 143 14.59 18.89 13.16
N LEU A 144 13.64 18.08 12.69
CA LEU A 144 12.23 18.42 12.76
C LEU A 144 11.78 18.63 14.21
N PRO A 145 10.78 19.50 14.46
CA PRO A 145 10.18 19.65 15.78
C PRO A 145 9.71 18.31 16.37
N LYS A 146 9.80 18.18 17.69
CA LYS A 146 9.53 16.94 18.43
C LYS A 146 8.13 16.40 18.13
N GLU A 147 7.15 17.27 17.94
CA GLU A 147 5.77 16.92 17.60
C GLU A 147 5.70 16.18 16.27
N LYS A 148 6.45 16.63 15.25
CA LYS A 148 6.52 15.97 13.93
C LYS A 148 7.24 14.63 14.01
N VAL A 149 8.37 14.56 14.72
CA VAL A 149 9.11 13.30 14.91
C VAL A 149 8.24 12.27 15.63
N ASN A 150 7.51 12.68 16.66
CA ASN A 150 6.57 11.82 17.37
C ASN A 150 5.43 11.33 16.47
N ALA A 151 4.88 12.21 15.62
CA ALA A 151 3.84 11.82 14.67
C ALA A 151 4.37 10.78 13.65
N ILE A 152 5.55 11.02 13.06
CA ILE A 152 6.20 10.09 12.13
C ILE A 152 6.41 8.73 12.79
N SER A 153 6.83 8.70 14.05
CA SER A 153 7.05 7.45 14.80
C SER A 153 5.74 6.69 15.04
N LYS A 154 4.67 7.38 15.46
CA LYS A 154 3.40 6.76 15.87
C LYS A 154 2.49 6.33 14.73
N LEU A 155 2.53 7.01 13.57
CA LEU A 155 1.67 6.64 12.44
C LEU A 155 2.08 5.27 11.87
N GLY A 156 1.12 4.40 11.59
CA GLY A 156 1.37 3.10 10.96
C GLY A 156 1.83 3.26 9.51
N PHE A 157 2.81 2.46 9.09
CA PHE A 157 3.21 2.36 7.68
C PHE A 157 3.75 0.96 7.41
N GLU A 158 2.94 0.15 6.73
CA GLU A 158 3.30 -1.20 6.32
C GLU A 158 3.03 -1.34 4.81
N ALA A 159 2.78 -2.54 4.30
CA ALA A 159 2.68 -2.75 2.87
C ALA A 159 1.57 -3.71 2.46
N VAL A 160 1.06 -3.47 1.25
CA VAL A 160 0.26 -4.42 0.48
C VAL A 160 0.94 -4.65 -0.85
N SER A 161 0.93 -5.88 -1.34
CA SER A 161 1.47 -6.23 -2.65
C SER A 161 0.36 -6.78 -3.55
N LYS A 162 0.50 -6.56 -4.85
CA LYS A 162 -0.42 -7.08 -5.86
C LYS A 162 0.37 -7.94 -6.84
N ILE A 163 -0.18 -9.10 -7.17
CA ILE A 163 0.38 -10.02 -8.16
C ILE A 163 -0.61 -10.07 -9.33
N PHE A 164 -0.15 -9.69 -10.51
CA PHE A 164 -0.94 -9.77 -11.74
C PHE A 164 -0.68 -11.12 -12.40
N LEU A 165 -1.76 -11.87 -12.64
CA LEU A 165 -1.73 -13.16 -13.31
C LEU A 165 -2.37 -13.02 -14.70
N HIS A 166 -1.54 -12.96 -15.73
CA HIS A 166 -2.00 -12.87 -17.10
C HIS A 166 -2.09 -14.27 -17.74
N PHE A 167 -3.27 -14.59 -18.28
CA PHE A 167 -3.54 -15.86 -18.94
C PHE A 167 -3.81 -15.63 -20.43
N PRO A 168 -3.32 -16.50 -21.33
CA PRO A 168 -3.57 -16.35 -22.77
C PRO A 168 -5.04 -16.51 -23.15
N LYS A 169 -5.82 -17.23 -22.32
CA LYS A 169 -7.26 -17.40 -22.47
C LYS A 169 -7.91 -17.44 -21.10
N ARG A 170 -9.08 -16.79 -20.99
CA ARG A 170 -9.97 -16.88 -19.83
C ARG A 170 -10.36 -18.34 -19.57
N TRP A 171 -10.07 -18.84 -18.37
CA TRP A 171 -10.43 -20.19 -17.93
C TRP A 171 -11.59 -20.23 -16.93
N TRP A 172 -11.99 -19.08 -16.39
CA TRP A 172 -13.16 -18.94 -15.53
C TRP A 172 -14.44 -18.64 -16.33
N ALA A 173 -15.60 -18.95 -15.73
CA ALA A 173 -16.91 -18.72 -16.34
C ALA A 173 -17.18 -17.23 -16.55
N ASN A 174 -17.91 -16.90 -17.62
CA ASN A 174 -18.27 -15.51 -17.94
C ASN A 174 -19.34 -14.92 -17.02
N THR A 175 -20.00 -15.75 -16.21
CA THR A 175 -21.13 -15.35 -15.37
C THR A 175 -20.84 -15.66 -13.91
N GLY A 176 -20.81 -14.63 -13.06
CA GLY A 176 -20.86 -14.74 -11.61
C GLY A 176 -19.54 -15.02 -10.89
N PHE A 177 -18.44 -15.29 -11.60
CA PHE A 177 -17.11 -15.36 -10.97
C PHE A 177 -16.52 -13.95 -10.90
N THR A 178 -16.28 -13.43 -9.70
CA THR A 178 -15.70 -12.10 -9.45
C THR A 178 -14.35 -12.18 -8.74
N ASN A 179 -14.22 -13.13 -7.82
CA ASN A 179 -13.05 -13.30 -6.99
C ASN A 179 -12.98 -14.72 -6.39
N LEU A 180 -11.79 -15.08 -5.94
CA LEU A 180 -11.51 -16.28 -5.15
C LEU A 180 -10.80 -15.85 -3.87
N VAL A 181 -11.39 -16.17 -2.71
CA VAL A 181 -10.80 -15.90 -1.39
C VAL A 181 -10.40 -17.23 -0.77
N PRO A 182 -9.11 -17.48 -0.52
CA PRO A 182 -8.68 -18.73 0.11
C PRO A 182 -9.08 -18.75 1.59
N VAL A 183 -9.61 -19.88 2.04
CA VAL A 183 -9.79 -20.21 3.45
C VAL A 183 -8.97 -21.46 3.70
N TRP A 184 -7.94 -21.33 4.53
CA TRP A 184 -6.96 -22.39 4.75
C TRP A 184 -7.39 -23.28 5.91
N ALA A 185 -7.63 -24.57 5.63
CA ALA A 185 -7.78 -25.56 6.69
C ALA A 185 -6.44 -25.78 7.40
N GLU A 186 -6.46 -26.11 8.68
CA GLU A 186 -5.21 -26.30 9.44
C GLU A 186 -4.33 -27.40 8.83
N GLU A 187 -4.94 -28.45 8.27
CA GLU A 187 -4.22 -29.53 7.61
C GLU A 187 -3.50 -29.05 6.33
N ASP A 188 -4.15 -28.19 5.54
CA ASP A 188 -3.59 -27.64 4.30
C ASP A 188 -2.39 -26.72 4.57
N LYS A 189 -2.43 -25.95 5.67
CA LYS A 189 -1.32 -25.08 6.07
C LYS A 189 -0.03 -25.88 6.31
N GLN A 190 -0.14 -27.11 6.82
CA GLN A 190 1.00 -27.96 7.12
C GLN A 190 1.62 -28.58 5.86
N THR A 191 0.82 -28.82 4.82
CA THR A 191 1.31 -29.37 3.54
C THR A 191 1.73 -28.30 2.55
N LEU A 192 1.38 -27.04 2.80
CA LEU A 192 1.49 -25.96 1.83
C LEU A 192 2.91 -25.72 1.30
N LEU A 193 3.93 -25.80 2.15
CA LEU A 193 5.34 -25.67 1.74
C LEU A 193 5.85 -26.88 0.95
N LYS A 194 5.22 -28.05 1.10
CA LYS A 194 5.54 -29.24 0.31
C LYS A 194 4.87 -29.16 -1.06
N GLU A 195 3.63 -28.71 -1.12
CA GLU A 195 2.86 -28.59 -2.37
C GLU A 195 3.31 -27.40 -3.22
N PHE A 196 3.64 -26.28 -2.56
CA PHE A 196 4.11 -25.05 -3.18
C PHE A 196 5.47 -24.66 -2.59
N PRO A 197 6.58 -25.34 -3.00
CA PRO A 197 7.91 -25.14 -2.41
C PRO A 197 8.60 -23.85 -2.84
N HIS A 198 7.98 -23.06 -3.73
CA HIS A 198 8.56 -21.87 -4.32
C HIS A 198 7.89 -20.59 -3.82
N GLY A 199 8.65 -19.50 -3.83
CA GLY A 199 8.21 -18.18 -3.41
C GLY A 199 8.68 -17.79 -2.00
N PRO A 200 8.31 -16.60 -1.51
CA PRO A 200 8.76 -16.12 -0.22
C PRO A 200 8.25 -16.96 0.95
N ILE A 201 9.15 -17.24 1.90
CA ILE A 201 8.85 -17.91 3.16
C ILE A 201 9.24 -16.98 4.29
N LYS A 202 8.35 -16.79 5.26
CA LYS A 202 8.62 -16.00 6.48
C LYS A 202 8.18 -16.79 7.69
N ASP A 203 9.05 -16.92 8.69
CA ASP A 203 8.78 -17.65 9.94
C ASP A 203 8.26 -19.08 9.71
N GLY A 204 8.82 -19.76 8.71
CA GLY A 204 8.42 -21.13 8.32
C GLY A 204 7.03 -21.21 7.68
N LYS A 205 6.44 -20.09 7.25
CA LYS A 205 5.13 -20.01 6.62
C LYS A 205 5.23 -19.49 5.19
N SER A 206 4.45 -20.06 4.29
CA SER A 206 4.34 -19.60 2.90
C SER A 206 3.62 -18.26 2.81
N TRP A 207 4.05 -17.40 1.89
CA TRP A 207 3.38 -16.14 1.56
C TRP A 207 1.90 -16.31 1.15
N LEU A 208 1.52 -17.48 0.61
CA LEU A 208 0.15 -17.78 0.18
C LEU A 208 -0.87 -17.70 1.34
N LEU A 209 -0.43 -17.98 2.57
CA LEU A 209 -1.29 -17.87 3.76
C LEU A 209 -1.75 -16.44 4.04
N ASN A 210 -1.05 -15.44 3.52
CA ASN A 210 -1.38 -14.02 3.67
C ASN A 210 -2.04 -13.42 2.41
N THR A 211 -2.46 -14.26 1.47
CA THR A 211 -3.14 -13.79 0.25
C THR A 211 -4.62 -13.49 0.56
N MET A 212 -5.01 -12.23 0.48
CA MET A 212 -6.41 -11.80 0.65
C MET A 212 -7.36 -12.47 -0.36
N GLY A 213 -6.90 -12.61 -1.60
CA GLY A 213 -7.69 -13.24 -2.65
C GLY A 213 -7.19 -12.88 -4.04
N PHE A 214 -7.79 -13.53 -5.03
CA PHE A 214 -7.59 -13.31 -6.45
C PHE A 214 -8.84 -12.62 -6.99
N PHE A 215 -8.66 -11.47 -7.62
CA PHE A 215 -9.76 -10.64 -8.10
C PHE A 215 -9.64 -10.51 -9.61
N ILE A 216 -10.77 -10.65 -10.31
CA ILE A 216 -10.78 -10.39 -11.75
C ILE A 216 -10.58 -8.90 -11.96
N VAL A 217 -9.61 -8.59 -12.80
CA VAL A 217 -9.32 -7.23 -13.22
C VAL A 217 -10.09 -6.96 -14.52
N ASN A 218 -10.60 -5.74 -14.66
CA ASN A 218 -11.25 -5.28 -15.89
C ASN A 218 -10.29 -5.42 -17.08
N GLU A 219 -10.79 -5.88 -18.22
CA GLU A 219 -10.02 -6.06 -19.46
C GLU A 219 -9.39 -4.77 -20.01
N ASN A 220 -9.93 -3.60 -19.62
CA ASN A 220 -9.37 -2.29 -19.99
C ASN A 220 -8.33 -1.77 -18.99
N ASN A 221 -7.93 -2.57 -17.98
CA ASN A 221 -6.82 -2.21 -17.11
C ASN A 221 -5.51 -2.28 -17.92
N PRO A 222 -4.67 -1.23 -17.92
CA PRO A 222 -3.43 -1.22 -18.67
C PRO A 222 -2.31 -2.12 -18.09
N ASN A 223 -2.50 -2.72 -16.91
CA ASN A 223 -1.54 -3.60 -16.24
C ASN A 223 -1.88 -5.08 -16.41
#